data_AF-A0A7S1U9G7-F1
#
_entry.id   AF-A0A7S1U9G7-F1
#
_cell.length_a   1.000
_cell.length_b   1.000
_cell.length_c   1.000
_cell.angle_alpha   90.00
_cell.angle_beta   90.00
_cell.angle_gamma   90.00
#
_symmetry.space_group_name_H-M   'P 1'
#
loop_
_entity.id
_entity.type
_entity.pdbx_description
1 polymer ?
#
loop_
_entity_poly.entity_id
_entity_poly.type
_entity_poly.pdbx_seq_one_letter_code
_entity_poly.pdbx_strand_id
1 'polypeptide(L)'
;PSWSWSSSLPPNLSPSLNPSPSLSPRAKPKPKPKAKRKPKPGPGPDPDPDPPPLVSIIVPAHNAAATLDECLESVLAQTYDLGRIEVSVFDDNSRDETPSLLESWRQRFARAGVAAFIVGSHATIEASMRRRKCYDYERRGDEDYALNEAQSSFPSTPESPCGCGWAKNRAIAQSSGDVLCFLDADDVMLPRRVERQVAALAEAWSCSVIGCGFVRTPADATAHYTRWANSTTQEQLWLEQFRECTILMPTWVMRRGTYDAVGPFDEVDPAEGEAEDLKWFQRYLAVLGRRRPRRCVARVGGEGDPLLIYRFSSNSGSWRSSRRFLLEIRVKAFERRILDEEENPAHAERWRRFAIWGSGRDGKNFYSQLRPEYRHRVACMIDINPKKVGTVYVNGKLEPVRKIPIVHFRDVDPEEKLGVVVCVARRSPADRKGAAERASKQGDFDDLEANVASLGLVEGESVWFFV
;
A
#
# COMPACT_ATOMS: atom_id res chain seq x y z
N PRO A 1 -60.19 46.23 -31.05
CA PRO A 1 -61.01 45.05 -30.71
C PRO A 1 -60.91 44.75 -29.20
N SER A 2 -61.60 45.52 -28.34
CA SER A 2 -62.96 45.22 -27.79
C SER A 2 -63.10 43.79 -27.25
N TRP A 3 -63.58 43.48 -26.05
CA TRP A 3 -64.01 44.19 -24.83
C TRP A 3 -64.23 43.08 -23.77
N SER A 4 -64.39 43.48 -22.51
CA SER A 4 -64.71 42.68 -21.31
C SER A 4 -66.04 41.92 -21.35
N TRP A 5 -66.40 41.24 -20.24
CA TRP A 5 -67.72 41.12 -19.56
C TRP A 5 -67.65 39.86 -18.65
N SER A 6 -67.58 39.90 -17.31
CA SER A 6 -68.49 40.38 -16.24
C SER A 6 -69.77 39.57 -16.02
N SER A 7 -69.79 38.87 -14.87
CA SER A 7 -70.86 38.82 -13.85
C SER A 7 -72.26 38.32 -14.19
N SER A 8 -72.83 37.46 -13.33
CA SER A 8 -74.17 37.63 -12.71
C SER A 8 -74.46 36.58 -11.61
N LEU A 9 -74.79 37.05 -10.41
CA LEU A 9 -75.65 36.40 -9.37
C LEU A 9 -77.14 36.57 -9.79
N PRO A 10 -78.14 35.78 -9.32
CA PRO A 10 -78.81 35.98 -8.00
C PRO A 10 -79.49 34.68 -7.43
N PRO A 11 -80.59 34.69 -6.63
CA PRO A 11 -80.64 34.96 -5.18
C PRO A 11 -81.36 33.86 -4.33
N ASN A 12 -81.09 33.91 -3.01
CA ASN A 12 -81.97 33.72 -1.83
C ASN A 12 -83.31 32.92 -1.91
N LEU A 13 -83.51 31.93 -1.01
CA LEU A 13 -84.68 31.76 -0.11
C LEU A 13 -84.63 30.43 0.69
N SER A 14 -84.57 30.54 2.03
CA SER A 14 -84.90 29.49 3.03
C SER A 14 -86.44 29.37 3.23
N PRO A 15 -87.06 28.37 3.92
CA PRO A 15 -86.86 28.11 5.36
C PRO A 15 -87.15 26.69 5.95
N SER A 16 -86.62 26.47 7.17
CA SER A 16 -87.15 25.64 8.29
C SER A 16 -87.25 24.10 8.11
N LEU A 17 -86.84 23.23 9.04
CA LEU A 17 -87.08 23.20 10.49
C LEU A 17 -85.94 22.45 11.23
N ASN A 18 -85.42 23.08 12.29
CA ASN A 18 -84.74 22.45 13.44
C ASN A 18 -85.81 21.89 14.41
N PRO A 19 -85.55 20.95 15.36
CA PRO A 19 -84.55 21.13 16.44
C PRO A 19 -83.92 19.81 17.01
N SER A 20 -82.65 19.73 17.46
CA SER A 20 -82.05 20.20 18.72
C SER A 20 -81.22 19.03 19.33
N PRO A 21 -80.35 19.19 20.36
CA PRO A 21 -79.79 20.43 20.89
C PRO A 21 -78.27 20.39 21.21
N SER A 22 -77.72 21.61 21.28
CA SER A 22 -76.77 22.13 22.27
C SER A 22 -75.40 21.49 22.46
N LEU A 23 -74.36 22.20 21.99
CA LEU A 23 -73.18 22.44 22.79
C LEU A 23 -72.91 23.95 22.84
N SER A 24 -73.31 24.57 23.95
CA SER A 24 -72.92 25.94 24.29
C SER A 24 -71.51 25.97 24.91
N PRO A 25 -70.77 27.07 24.74
CA PRO A 25 -69.33 27.14 24.94
C PRO A 25 -68.99 27.47 26.40
N ARG A 26 -67.96 26.82 26.96
CA ARG A 26 -67.42 27.24 28.26
C ARG A 26 -65.92 26.99 28.39
N ALA A 27 -65.21 28.10 28.64
CA ALA A 27 -63.94 28.25 29.35
C ALA A 27 -62.76 27.34 28.97
N LYS A 28 -61.65 27.97 28.52
CA LYS A 28 -60.34 27.32 28.36
C LYS A 28 -59.93 26.58 29.65
N PRO A 29 -59.71 25.25 29.63
CA PRO A 29 -59.14 24.55 30.77
C PRO A 29 -57.61 24.60 30.75
N LYS A 30 -57.05 24.81 31.95
CA LYS A 30 -55.62 24.86 32.27
C LYS A 30 -54.86 23.61 31.78
N PRO A 31 -53.56 23.72 31.45
CA PRO A 31 -52.77 22.60 30.96
C PRO A 31 -52.68 21.47 31.99
N LYS A 32 -52.92 20.23 31.51
CA LYS A 32 -52.79 18.99 32.30
C LYS A 32 -51.36 18.84 32.84
N PRO A 33 -51.17 18.29 34.06
CA PRO A 33 -49.85 18.07 34.61
C PRO A 33 -49.09 17.06 33.74
N LYS A 34 -47.86 17.44 33.32
CA LYS A 34 -46.98 16.56 32.56
C LYS A 34 -46.68 15.31 33.39
N ALA A 35 -46.94 14.14 32.85
CA ALA A 35 -46.47 12.88 33.42
C ALA A 35 -44.95 12.97 33.63
N LYS A 36 -44.48 12.75 34.86
CA LYS A 36 -43.05 12.67 35.17
C LYS A 36 -42.48 11.49 34.37
N ARG A 37 -41.75 11.77 33.29
CA ARG A 37 -40.95 10.76 32.59
C ARG A 37 -39.98 10.18 33.62
N LYS A 38 -39.96 8.85 33.77
CA LYS A 38 -38.91 8.16 34.52
C LYS A 38 -37.56 8.63 33.96
N PRO A 39 -36.57 8.97 34.81
CA PRO A 39 -35.25 9.35 34.30
C PRO A 39 -34.72 8.18 33.46
N LYS A 40 -34.21 8.49 32.27
CA LYS A 40 -33.46 7.51 31.49
C LYS A 40 -32.31 7.02 32.37
N PRO A 41 -32.00 5.71 32.40
CA PRO A 41 -30.75 5.27 33.01
C PRO A 41 -29.62 6.07 32.35
N GLY A 42 -28.73 6.62 33.16
CA GLY A 42 -27.56 7.35 32.66
C GLY A 42 -26.74 6.45 31.72
N PRO A 43 -25.87 7.04 30.87
CA PRO A 43 -24.89 6.22 30.17
C PRO A 43 -24.17 5.39 31.24
N GLY A 44 -24.13 4.07 31.04
CA GLY A 44 -23.26 3.22 31.85
C GLY A 44 -21.82 3.71 31.74
N PRO A 45 -20.92 3.24 32.62
CA PRO A 45 -19.49 3.48 32.39
C PRO A 45 -19.17 3.10 30.94
N ASP A 46 -18.43 3.98 30.24
CA ASP A 46 -17.91 3.65 28.91
C ASP A 46 -17.24 2.26 29.01
N PRO A 47 -17.47 1.36 28.04
CA PRO A 47 -16.73 0.11 28.02
C PRO A 47 -15.24 0.46 28.09
N ASP A 48 -14.51 -0.23 28.97
CA ASP A 48 -13.05 -0.08 29.03
C ASP A 48 -12.50 -0.18 27.61
N PRO A 49 -11.54 0.69 27.21
CA PRO A 49 -10.96 0.61 25.89
C PRO A 49 -10.41 -0.80 25.67
N ASP A 50 -10.69 -1.38 24.49
CA ASP A 50 -10.15 -2.69 24.12
C ASP A 50 -8.63 -2.70 24.38
N PRO A 51 -8.08 -3.80 24.91
CA PRO A 51 -6.65 -3.87 25.18
C PRO A 51 -5.87 -3.63 23.88
N PRO A 52 -4.71 -2.94 23.95
CA PRO A 52 -3.88 -2.70 22.78
C PRO A 52 -3.54 -4.04 22.08
N PRO A 53 -3.52 -4.06 20.73
CA PRO A 53 -3.34 -5.30 19.98
C PRO A 53 -1.97 -5.93 20.27
N LEU A 54 -1.91 -7.27 20.21
CA LEU A 54 -0.64 -7.98 20.25
C LEU A 54 0.10 -7.78 18.92
N VAL A 55 1.35 -7.34 18.98
CA VAL A 55 2.19 -7.07 17.81
C VAL A 55 3.25 -8.16 17.66
N SER A 56 3.30 -8.80 16.51
CA SER A 56 4.38 -9.70 16.09
C SER A 56 5.45 -8.93 15.34
N ILE A 57 6.65 -8.81 15.90
CA ILE A 57 7.84 -8.36 15.16
C ILE A 57 8.35 -9.52 14.32
N ILE A 58 8.31 -9.39 13.00
CA ILE A 58 8.70 -10.42 12.03
C ILE A 58 10.12 -10.13 11.56
N VAL A 59 11.06 -11.02 11.92
CA VAL A 59 12.48 -10.88 11.63
C VAL A 59 12.99 -12.06 10.80
N PRO A 60 13.11 -11.91 9.47
CA PRO A 60 13.86 -12.87 8.65
C PRO A 60 15.38 -12.65 8.88
N ALA A 61 16.11 -13.71 9.17
CA ALA A 61 17.56 -13.64 9.42
C ALA A 61 18.32 -14.60 8.50
N HIS A 62 19.43 -14.14 7.93
CA HIS A 62 20.41 -14.97 7.24
C HIS A 62 21.78 -14.27 7.29
N ASN A 63 22.77 -14.91 7.92
CA ASN A 63 24.11 -14.37 8.15
C ASN A 63 24.11 -12.94 8.70
N ALA A 64 23.35 -12.73 9.78
CA ALA A 64 23.12 -11.43 10.38
C ALA A 64 23.98 -11.16 11.63
N ALA A 65 25.00 -11.97 11.92
CA ALA A 65 25.70 -11.92 13.21
C ALA A 65 26.29 -10.54 13.52
N ALA A 66 26.74 -9.80 12.51
CA ALA A 66 27.32 -8.47 12.65
C ALA A 66 26.30 -7.37 13.05
N THR A 67 25.00 -7.61 12.89
CA THR A 67 23.96 -6.59 13.01
C THR A 67 22.81 -6.99 13.92
N LEU A 68 22.67 -8.28 14.21
CA LEU A 68 21.54 -8.86 14.90
C LEU A 68 21.36 -8.31 16.32
N ASP A 69 22.45 -8.06 17.05
CA ASP A 69 22.38 -7.51 18.40
C ASP A 69 21.70 -6.13 18.40
N GLU A 70 22.13 -5.20 17.56
CA GLU A 70 21.52 -3.87 17.46
C GLU A 70 20.05 -3.96 17.01
N CYS A 71 19.76 -4.85 16.06
CA CYS A 71 18.40 -5.10 15.58
C CYS A 71 17.47 -5.55 16.71
N LEU A 72 17.86 -6.54 17.51
CA LEU A 72 17.03 -7.10 18.59
C LEU A 72 17.02 -6.21 19.85
N GLU A 73 18.11 -5.48 20.14
CA GLU A 73 18.12 -4.43 21.18
C GLU A 73 17.07 -3.35 20.88
N SER A 74 16.91 -2.99 19.60
CA SER A 74 15.94 -1.98 19.17
C SER A 74 14.49 -2.38 19.43
N VAL A 75 14.20 -3.68 19.51
CA VAL A 75 12.87 -4.20 19.89
C VAL A 75 12.62 -3.98 21.39
N LEU A 76 13.61 -4.25 22.24
CA LEU A 76 13.50 -4.01 23.69
C LEU A 76 13.44 -2.51 24.04
N ALA A 77 13.89 -1.65 23.13
CA ALA A 77 13.84 -0.20 23.28
C ALA A 77 12.49 0.44 22.88
N GLN A 78 11.50 -0.37 22.46
CA GLN A 78 10.19 0.17 22.08
C GLN A 78 9.44 0.76 23.29
N THR A 79 8.76 1.88 23.06
CA THR A 79 7.91 2.55 24.07
C THR A 79 6.50 1.96 24.14
N TYR A 80 6.15 1.07 23.20
CA TYR A 80 4.94 0.27 23.27
C TYR A 80 5.04 -0.76 24.40
N ASP A 81 3.90 -1.20 24.94
CA ASP A 81 3.88 -2.21 26.00
C ASP A 81 4.58 -3.50 25.53
N LEU A 82 5.74 -3.80 26.13
CA LEU A 82 6.53 -4.99 25.80
C LEU A 82 5.77 -6.29 26.08
N GLY A 83 4.83 -6.29 27.03
CA GLY A 83 3.92 -7.42 27.27
C GLY A 83 2.89 -7.63 26.14
N ARG A 84 2.83 -6.70 25.19
CA ARG A 84 2.03 -6.75 23.96
C ARG A 84 2.89 -6.83 22.70
N ILE A 85 4.16 -7.20 22.86
CA ILE A 85 5.07 -7.53 21.77
C ILE A 85 5.46 -9.00 21.89
N GLU A 86 5.42 -9.69 20.76
CA GLU A 86 6.17 -10.92 20.55
C GLU A 86 7.16 -10.72 19.40
N VAL A 87 8.28 -11.43 19.45
CA VAL A 87 9.32 -11.41 18.42
C VAL A 87 9.36 -12.77 17.76
N SER A 88 9.23 -12.79 16.45
CA SER A 88 9.28 -13.99 15.63
C SER A 88 10.47 -13.90 14.69
N VAL A 89 11.54 -14.60 15.05
CA VAL A 89 12.76 -14.69 14.25
C VAL A 89 12.80 -16.03 13.54
N PHE A 90 13.02 -16.00 12.22
CA PHE A 90 13.31 -17.19 11.44
C PHE A 90 14.69 -17.08 10.81
N ASP A 91 15.59 -17.96 11.24
CA ASP A 91 16.92 -18.12 10.68
C ASP A 91 16.89 -19.04 9.45
N ASP A 92 17.15 -18.46 8.28
CA ASP A 92 17.16 -19.14 6.99
C ASP A 92 18.53 -19.78 6.73
N ASN A 93 18.91 -20.71 7.62
CA ASN A 93 20.12 -21.51 7.51
C ASN A 93 21.41 -20.67 7.45
N SER A 94 21.61 -19.81 8.46
CA SER A 94 22.85 -19.04 8.61
C SER A 94 24.07 -19.95 8.81
N ARG A 95 25.22 -19.49 8.31
CA ARG A 95 26.52 -20.17 8.41
C ARG A 95 27.52 -19.43 9.28
N ASP A 96 27.18 -18.23 9.75
CA ASP A 96 27.96 -17.44 10.69
C ASP A 96 27.47 -17.68 12.14
N GLU A 97 27.81 -16.76 13.05
CA GLU A 97 27.44 -16.85 14.47
C GLU A 97 25.97 -16.53 14.77
N THR A 98 25.13 -16.24 13.76
CA THR A 98 23.72 -15.89 13.93
C THR A 98 22.96 -16.89 14.80
N PRO A 99 23.03 -18.22 14.59
CA PRO A 99 22.27 -19.17 15.40
C PRO A 99 22.63 -19.13 16.88
N SER A 100 23.91 -18.96 17.20
CA SER A 100 24.42 -18.87 18.58
C SER A 100 23.96 -17.58 19.28
N LEU A 101 23.94 -16.46 18.55
CA LEU A 101 23.42 -15.19 19.05
C LEU A 101 21.93 -15.28 19.33
N LEU A 102 21.16 -15.87 18.42
CA LEU A 102 19.72 -16.06 18.56
C LEU A 102 19.34 -16.86 19.82
N GLU A 103 20.12 -17.87 20.19
CA GLU A 103 19.87 -18.61 21.43
C GLU A 103 20.15 -17.77 22.68
N SER A 104 21.17 -16.91 22.65
CA SER A 104 21.44 -15.94 23.72
C SER A 104 20.30 -14.92 23.85
N TRP A 105 19.75 -14.48 22.72
CA TRP A 105 18.64 -13.53 22.65
C TRP A 105 17.32 -14.09 23.17
N ARG A 106 17.07 -15.39 23.01
CA ARG A 106 15.91 -16.06 23.62
C ARG A 106 15.82 -15.78 25.12
N GLN A 107 16.95 -15.85 25.82
CA GLN A 107 17.02 -15.60 27.26
C GLN A 107 16.85 -14.12 27.61
N ARG A 108 17.41 -13.20 26.79
CA ARG A 108 17.25 -11.75 26.98
C ARG A 108 15.79 -11.33 26.84
N PHE A 109 15.09 -11.79 25.81
CA PHE A 109 13.66 -11.51 25.62
C PHE A 109 12.82 -12.04 26.79
N ALA A 110 13.08 -13.27 27.24
CA ALA A 110 12.37 -13.84 28.38
C ALA A 110 12.56 -13.00 29.67
N ARG A 111 13.77 -12.50 29.94
CA ARG A 111 14.04 -11.60 31.09
C ARG A 111 13.34 -10.25 30.96
N ALA A 112 13.14 -9.76 29.74
CA ALA A 112 12.44 -8.52 29.45
C ALA A 112 10.91 -8.68 29.39
N GLY A 113 10.38 -9.90 29.57
CA GLY A 113 8.95 -10.17 29.49
C GLY A 113 8.38 -10.17 28.06
N VAL A 114 9.23 -10.30 27.04
CA VAL A 114 8.84 -10.35 25.63
C VAL A 114 8.83 -11.81 25.16
N ALA A 115 7.72 -12.25 24.58
CA ALA A 115 7.63 -13.59 24.01
C ALA A 115 8.51 -13.70 22.75
N ALA A 116 9.35 -14.73 22.66
CA ALA A 116 10.27 -14.91 21.53
C ALA A 116 10.12 -16.30 20.89
N PHE A 117 9.74 -16.31 19.62
CA PHE A 117 9.69 -17.47 18.74
C PHE A 117 10.91 -17.40 17.81
N ILE A 118 11.99 -18.05 18.23
CA ILE A 118 13.23 -18.09 17.46
C ILE A 118 13.42 -19.51 16.94
N VAL A 119 13.48 -19.64 15.63
CA VAL A 119 13.57 -20.92 14.93
C VAL A 119 14.64 -20.85 13.84
N GLY A 120 15.51 -21.85 13.77
CA GLY A 120 16.45 -22.05 12.66
C GLY A 120 16.24 -23.36 11.89
N SER A 121 15.19 -24.13 12.20
CA SER A 121 14.88 -25.37 11.50
C SER A 121 13.38 -25.72 11.50
N HIS A 122 12.94 -26.46 10.47
CA HIS A 122 11.54 -26.82 10.22
C HIS A 122 10.91 -27.61 11.38
N ALA A 123 11.70 -28.45 12.05
CA ALA A 123 11.29 -29.25 13.20
C ALA A 123 10.80 -28.39 14.38
N THR A 124 11.33 -27.17 14.52
CA THR A 124 10.94 -26.25 15.61
C THR A 124 9.68 -25.45 15.26
N ILE A 125 9.39 -25.26 13.95
CA ILE A 125 8.15 -24.64 13.48
C ILE A 125 6.95 -25.50 13.88
N GLU A 126 7.02 -26.83 13.73
CA GLU A 126 5.90 -27.71 14.11
C GLU A 126 5.56 -27.61 15.60
N ALA A 127 6.57 -27.55 16.46
CA ALA A 127 6.38 -27.40 17.90
C ALA A 127 5.73 -26.06 18.25
N SER A 128 6.09 -24.98 17.53
CA SER A 128 5.49 -23.66 17.69
C SER A 128 4.04 -23.61 17.16
N MET A 129 3.77 -24.18 15.99
CA MET A 129 2.44 -24.26 15.40
C MET A 129 1.48 -25.13 16.24
N ARG A 130 1.98 -26.20 16.87
CA ARG A 130 1.19 -27.00 17.83
C ARG A 130 0.78 -26.16 19.05
N ARG A 131 1.66 -25.30 19.57
CA ARG A 131 1.31 -24.35 20.67
C ARG A 131 0.29 -23.31 20.23
N ARG A 132 0.39 -22.82 18.98
CA ARG A 132 -0.59 -21.89 18.39
C ARG A 132 -1.98 -22.50 18.28
N LYS A 133 -2.09 -23.76 17.84
CA LYS A 133 -3.38 -24.47 17.80
C LYS A 133 -4.05 -24.52 19.18
N CYS A 134 -3.28 -24.67 20.26
CA CYS A 134 -3.82 -24.59 21.63
C CYS A 134 -4.31 -23.18 21.99
N TYR A 135 -3.58 -22.12 21.59
CA TYR A 135 -3.95 -20.73 21.89
C TYR A 135 -5.18 -20.24 21.10
N ASP A 136 -5.26 -20.57 19.81
CA ASP A 136 -6.43 -20.21 18.98
C ASP A 136 -7.69 -21.01 19.41
N TYR A 137 -7.52 -22.25 19.89
CA TYR A 137 -8.58 -23.07 20.49
C TYR A 137 -9.15 -22.43 21.77
N GLU A 138 -8.29 -22.00 22.69
CA GLU A 138 -8.70 -21.33 23.95
C GLU A 138 -9.43 -20.01 23.72
N ARG A 139 -9.16 -19.32 22.61
CA ARG A 139 -9.71 -17.98 22.32
C ARG A 139 -11.01 -18.00 21.51
N ARG A 140 -11.22 -18.98 20.63
CA ARG A 140 -12.35 -18.99 19.67
C ARG A 140 -13.50 -19.94 20.02
N GLY A 141 -13.26 -20.97 20.84
CA GLY A 141 -14.33 -21.90 21.23
C GLY A 141 -15.00 -22.64 20.07
N ASP A 142 -14.32 -22.77 18.92
CA ASP A 142 -14.82 -23.46 17.72
C ASP A 142 -14.40 -24.94 17.74
N GLU A 143 -15.35 -25.84 18.00
CA GLU A 143 -15.11 -27.29 18.07
C GLU A 143 -14.89 -27.94 16.68
N ASP A 144 -15.23 -27.27 15.58
CA ASP A 144 -15.31 -27.89 14.24
C ASP A 144 -14.02 -27.79 13.38
N TYR A 145 -12.97 -27.09 13.81
CA TYR A 145 -11.75 -26.93 13.00
C TYR A 145 -10.66 -28.00 13.26
N ALA A 146 -10.94 -28.99 14.12
CA ALA A 146 -9.95 -29.97 14.59
C ALA A 146 -9.82 -31.23 13.72
N LEU A 147 -10.57 -31.40 12.63
CA LEU A 147 -10.70 -32.69 11.93
C LEU A 147 -10.38 -32.68 10.44
N ASN A 148 -9.41 -31.88 9.99
CA ASN A 148 -8.72 -32.14 8.71
C ASN A 148 -7.34 -31.47 8.69
N GLU A 149 -6.33 -32.15 9.25
CA GLU A 149 -4.97 -32.24 8.69
C GLU A 149 -4.10 -33.08 9.63
N ALA A 150 -4.40 -34.37 9.66
CA ALA A 150 -3.48 -35.40 10.13
C ALA A 150 -2.93 -36.11 8.89
N GLN A 151 -2.09 -35.41 8.10
CA GLN A 151 -1.17 -35.93 7.07
C GLN A 151 -0.66 -34.77 6.18
N SER A 152 0.03 -33.79 6.76
CA SER A 152 0.99 -32.99 5.99
C SER A 152 2.38 -33.42 6.47
N SER A 153 3.00 -34.34 5.75
CA SER A 153 4.42 -34.63 5.90
C SER A 153 5.19 -33.42 5.37
N PHE A 154 5.57 -32.50 6.24
CA PHE A 154 6.40 -31.37 5.84
C PHE A 154 7.82 -31.86 5.56
N PRO A 155 8.46 -31.43 4.45
CA PRO A 155 9.81 -31.86 4.11
C PRO A 155 10.82 -31.43 5.17
N SER A 156 11.94 -32.15 5.24
CA SER A 156 13.10 -31.81 6.09
C SER A 156 13.55 -30.37 5.87
N THR A 157 14.13 -29.75 6.91
CA THR A 157 14.73 -28.42 6.81
C THR A 157 15.69 -28.37 5.61
N PRO A 158 15.56 -27.37 4.72
CA PRO A 158 16.48 -27.22 3.59
C PRO A 158 17.94 -27.12 4.04
N GLU A 159 18.84 -27.77 3.32
CA GLU A 159 20.30 -27.71 3.58
C GLU A 159 20.94 -26.39 3.08
N SER A 160 20.17 -25.56 2.38
CA SER A 160 20.56 -24.26 1.83
C SER A 160 19.53 -23.17 2.19
N PRO A 161 19.91 -21.88 2.20
CA PRO A 161 18.95 -20.79 2.35
C PRO A 161 17.89 -20.82 1.25
N CYS A 162 16.65 -20.47 1.60
CA CYS A 162 15.50 -20.44 0.70
C CYS A 162 15.00 -19.03 0.40
N GLY A 163 15.65 -18.00 0.94
CA GLY A 163 15.46 -16.60 0.59
C GLY A 163 14.50 -15.84 1.48
N CYS A 164 14.45 -14.53 1.26
CA CYS A 164 13.74 -13.58 2.13
C CYS A 164 12.24 -13.86 2.21
N GLY A 165 11.60 -14.24 1.09
CA GLY A 165 10.17 -14.57 1.06
C GLY A 165 9.85 -15.80 1.91
N TRP A 166 10.67 -16.84 1.80
CA TRP A 166 10.58 -18.04 2.63
C TRP A 166 10.72 -17.69 4.11
N ALA A 167 11.79 -16.99 4.48
CA ALA A 167 12.06 -16.63 5.87
C ALA A 167 10.92 -15.81 6.49
N LYS A 168 10.38 -14.83 5.75
CA LYS A 168 9.22 -14.02 6.19
C LYS A 168 7.98 -14.88 6.39
N ASN A 169 7.65 -15.75 5.43
CA ASN A 169 6.48 -16.63 5.54
C ASN A 169 6.58 -17.53 6.78
N ARG A 170 7.76 -18.08 7.07
CA ARG A 170 7.99 -18.92 8.27
C ARG A 170 7.91 -18.12 9.57
N ALA A 171 8.53 -16.94 9.63
CA ALA A 171 8.41 -16.04 10.77
C ALA A 171 6.95 -15.59 11.01
N ILE A 172 6.18 -15.32 9.96
CA ILE A 172 4.75 -14.99 10.09
C ILE A 172 3.95 -16.20 10.60
N ALA A 173 4.20 -17.39 10.04
CA ALA A 173 3.43 -18.58 10.36
C ALA A 173 3.56 -19.03 11.83
N GLN A 174 4.74 -18.85 12.43
CA GLN A 174 5.00 -19.19 13.84
C GLN A 174 4.56 -18.11 14.85
N SER A 175 4.15 -16.92 14.36
CA SER A 175 3.67 -15.80 15.19
C SER A 175 2.15 -15.83 15.40
N SER A 176 1.65 -15.13 16.42
CA SER A 176 0.25 -15.11 16.87
C SER A 176 -0.40 -13.71 16.93
N GLY A 177 0.39 -12.63 16.93
CA GLY A 177 -0.11 -11.26 17.07
C GLY A 177 -1.10 -10.83 15.98
N ASP A 178 -2.05 -9.97 16.36
CA ASP A 178 -3.09 -9.42 15.47
C ASP A 178 -2.50 -8.42 14.45
N VAL A 179 -1.34 -7.85 14.78
CA VAL A 179 -0.59 -6.91 13.95
C VAL A 179 0.78 -7.50 13.63
N LEU A 180 1.16 -7.46 12.36
CA LEU A 180 2.49 -7.82 11.87
C LEU A 180 3.33 -6.54 11.70
N CYS A 181 4.52 -6.51 12.28
CA CYS A 181 5.50 -5.43 12.16
C CYS A 181 6.79 -6.02 11.60
N PHE A 182 7.21 -5.59 10.41
CA PHE A 182 8.39 -6.14 9.74
C PHE A 182 9.67 -5.43 10.21
N LEU A 183 10.74 -6.19 10.41
CA LEU A 183 12.07 -5.67 10.73
C LEU A 183 13.12 -6.60 10.11
N ASP A 184 13.94 -6.10 9.19
CA ASP A 184 15.06 -6.88 8.67
C ASP A 184 16.17 -7.01 9.74
N ALA A 185 16.87 -8.14 9.77
CA ALA A 185 17.87 -8.47 10.80
C ALA A 185 19.11 -7.54 10.80
N ASP A 186 19.23 -6.67 9.80
CA ASP A 186 20.26 -5.65 9.67
C ASP A 186 19.75 -4.21 9.88
N ASP A 187 18.46 -4.03 10.18
CA ASP A 187 17.85 -2.72 10.47
C ASP A 187 17.63 -2.48 11.97
N VAL A 188 17.38 -1.22 12.35
CA VAL A 188 17.11 -0.80 13.73
C VAL A 188 15.80 -0.01 13.78
N MET A 189 14.83 -0.47 14.58
CA MET A 189 13.61 0.30 14.83
C MET A 189 13.82 1.35 15.92
N LEU A 190 13.37 2.59 15.68
CA LEU A 190 13.49 3.65 16.68
C LEU A 190 12.39 3.52 17.76
N PRO A 191 12.59 4.05 18.98
CA PRO A 191 11.79 3.70 20.17
C PRO A 191 10.27 3.85 20.00
N ARG A 192 9.82 4.83 19.21
CA ARG A 192 8.39 5.14 19.05
C ARG A 192 7.75 4.47 17.83
N ARG A 193 8.45 3.57 17.13
CA ARG A 193 7.97 3.01 15.86
C ARG A 193 6.65 2.25 16.05
N VAL A 194 6.64 1.26 16.94
CA VAL A 194 5.49 0.37 17.12
C VAL A 194 4.26 1.16 17.58
N GLU A 195 4.38 2.00 18.62
CA GLU A 195 3.25 2.80 19.13
C GLU A 195 2.63 3.70 18.05
N ARG A 196 3.47 4.36 17.23
CA ARG A 196 3.01 5.34 16.23
C ARG A 196 2.31 4.65 15.06
N GLN A 197 2.82 3.52 14.61
CA GLN A 197 2.23 2.77 13.50
C GLN A 197 0.98 1.98 13.93
N VAL A 198 0.95 1.44 15.15
CA VAL A 198 -0.25 0.79 15.72
C VAL A 198 -1.37 1.81 15.94
N ALA A 199 -1.07 2.99 16.47
CA ALA A 199 -2.06 4.06 16.60
C ALA A 199 -2.65 4.46 15.23
N ALA A 200 -1.81 4.55 14.20
CA ALA A 200 -2.27 4.84 12.83
C ALA A 200 -3.15 3.74 12.22
N LEU A 201 -2.98 2.46 12.63
CA LEU A 201 -3.88 1.37 12.25
C LEU A 201 -5.23 1.44 12.97
N ALA A 202 -5.26 1.98 14.20
CA ALA A 202 -6.45 2.07 15.04
C ALA A 202 -7.34 3.26 14.66
N GLU A 203 -6.75 4.38 14.23
CA GLU A 203 -7.50 5.46 13.62
C GLU A 203 -8.25 4.95 12.38
N ALA A 204 -9.47 5.46 12.13
CA ALA A 204 -10.43 4.99 11.12
C ALA A 204 -9.96 5.01 9.64
N TRP A 205 -8.67 5.22 9.42
CA TRP A 205 -7.94 4.79 8.25
C TRP A 205 -7.94 3.27 8.21
N SER A 206 -8.91 2.71 7.51
CA SER A 206 -8.89 1.34 6.99
C SER A 206 -7.73 1.09 6.00
N CYS A 207 -6.56 1.69 6.22
CA CYS A 207 -5.33 1.41 5.52
C CYS A 207 -4.83 0.05 6.00
N SER A 208 -4.47 -0.82 5.07
CA SER A 208 -4.12 -2.20 5.41
C SER A 208 -2.62 -2.36 5.65
N VAL A 209 -1.79 -1.45 5.10
CA VAL A 209 -0.33 -1.41 5.28
C VAL A 209 0.14 0.02 5.56
N ILE A 210 0.87 0.19 6.67
CA ILE A 210 1.45 1.45 7.13
C ILE A 210 2.97 1.35 7.04
N GLY A 211 3.61 2.21 6.26
CA GLY A 211 5.06 2.42 6.29
C GLY A 211 5.46 3.49 7.31
N CYS A 212 6.75 3.78 7.41
CA CYS A 212 7.26 4.89 8.22
C CYS A 212 8.39 5.66 7.54
N GLY A 213 8.66 6.87 8.04
CA GLY A 213 9.88 7.59 7.70
C GLY A 213 11.12 6.85 8.19
N PHE A 214 12.22 6.95 7.45
CA PHE A 214 13.47 6.26 7.78
C PHE A 214 14.70 7.10 7.44
N VAL A 215 15.80 6.82 8.13
CA VAL A 215 17.14 7.28 7.75
C VAL A 215 17.98 6.09 7.31
N ARG A 216 19.14 6.34 6.70
CA ARG A 216 20.03 5.26 6.25
C ARG A 216 21.36 5.27 7.01
N THR A 217 21.93 4.08 7.13
CA THR A 217 23.33 3.89 7.53
C THR A 217 24.06 3.13 6.43
N PRO A 218 25.08 3.72 5.77
CA PRO A 218 25.57 5.10 5.95
C PRO A 218 24.58 6.15 5.39
N ALA A 219 24.65 7.39 5.91
CA ALA A 219 23.64 8.42 5.67
C ALA A 219 23.54 8.89 4.20
N ASP A 220 24.63 8.81 3.45
CA ASP A 220 24.72 9.21 2.04
C ASP A 220 24.24 8.11 1.08
N ALA A 221 24.08 6.87 1.56
CA ALA A 221 23.61 5.75 0.75
C ALA A 221 22.28 6.08 0.08
N THR A 222 22.26 6.16 -1.26
CA THR A 222 21.05 6.40 -2.05
C THR A 222 20.24 7.63 -1.59
N ALA A 223 20.90 8.70 -1.15
CA ALA A 223 20.24 9.87 -0.52
C ALA A 223 19.08 10.49 -1.33
N HIS A 224 19.11 10.40 -2.67
CA HIS A 224 17.98 10.80 -3.51
C HIS A 224 16.72 9.96 -3.25
N TYR A 225 16.87 8.64 -3.15
CA TYR A 225 15.75 7.74 -2.86
C TYR A 225 15.17 8.00 -1.47
N THR A 226 16.01 8.15 -0.45
CA THR A 226 15.54 8.45 0.92
C THR A 226 14.74 9.75 0.98
N ARG A 227 15.24 10.82 0.35
CA ARG A 227 14.52 12.09 0.27
C ARG A 227 13.20 11.96 -0.48
N TRP A 228 13.18 11.27 -1.62
CA TRP A 228 11.93 10.99 -2.35
C TRP A 228 10.95 10.22 -1.46
N ALA A 229 11.34 9.05 -0.95
CA ALA A 229 10.47 8.17 -0.18
C ALA A 229 9.96 8.82 1.11
N ASN A 230 10.72 9.71 1.75
CA ASN A 230 10.29 10.45 2.94
C ASN A 230 9.47 11.73 2.63
N SER A 231 9.53 12.26 1.42
CA SER A 231 8.78 13.47 1.01
C SER A 231 7.50 13.16 0.22
N THR A 232 7.32 11.93 -0.26
CA THR A 232 6.10 11.47 -0.93
C THR A 232 4.87 11.77 -0.07
N THR A 233 3.88 12.44 -0.65
CA THR A 233 2.61 12.76 0.02
C THR A 233 1.69 11.54 0.08
N GLN A 234 0.67 11.59 0.95
CA GLN A 234 -0.33 10.52 1.07
C GLN A 234 -0.99 10.16 -0.27
N GLU A 235 -1.24 11.15 -1.14
CA GLU A 235 -1.81 10.91 -2.46
C GLU A 235 -0.79 10.25 -3.41
N GLN A 236 0.47 10.72 -3.38
CA GLN A 236 1.54 10.17 -4.21
C GLN A 236 1.92 8.73 -3.84
N LEU A 237 1.70 8.28 -2.60
CA LEU A 237 1.89 6.88 -2.21
C LEU A 237 1.08 5.93 -3.10
N TRP A 238 -0.10 6.37 -3.55
CA TRP A 238 -0.95 5.65 -4.50
C TRP A 238 -0.56 5.95 -5.95
N LEU A 239 -0.40 7.22 -6.32
CA LEU A 239 -0.18 7.59 -7.72
C LEU A 239 1.17 7.13 -8.28
N GLU A 240 2.20 7.02 -7.44
CA GLU A 240 3.55 6.62 -7.84
C GLU A 240 3.81 5.11 -7.68
N GLN A 241 2.76 4.30 -7.49
CA GLN A 241 2.85 2.84 -7.27
C GLN A 241 3.52 2.04 -8.41
N PHE A 242 3.65 2.62 -9.60
CA PHE A 242 4.38 2.04 -10.74
C PHE A 242 5.76 2.64 -10.96
N ARG A 243 6.14 3.65 -10.17
CA ARG A 243 7.48 4.25 -10.21
C ARG A 243 8.47 3.43 -9.40
N GLU A 244 8.13 3.13 -8.15
CA GLU A 244 8.85 2.24 -7.25
C GLU A 244 7.91 1.76 -6.12
N CYS A 245 8.42 0.94 -5.20
CA CYS A 245 7.72 0.66 -3.94
C CYS A 245 7.65 1.93 -3.09
N THR A 246 6.45 2.51 -2.93
CA THR A 246 6.26 3.83 -2.31
C THR A 246 6.41 3.83 -0.78
N ILE A 247 6.36 2.66 -0.16
CA ILE A 247 6.74 2.42 1.24
C ILE A 247 7.70 1.23 1.30
N LEU A 248 8.89 1.43 1.85
CA LEU A 248 9.94 0.41 1.89
C LEU A 248 9.57 -0.72 2.87
N MET A 249 9.79 -1.98 2.51
CA MET A 249 9.25 -3.13 3.24
C MET A 249 9.64 -3.25 4.72
N PRO A 250 10.88 -2.99 5.16
CA PRO A 250 11.23 -3.06 6.58
C PRO A 250 10.51 -2.01 7.42
N THR A 251 9.80 -1.06 6.79
CA THR A 251 8.98 -0.07 7.48
C THR A 251 7.54 -0.54 7.71
N TRP A 252 7.12 -1.68 7.15
CA TRP A 252 5.72 -2.08 7.11
C TRP A 252 5.17 -2.53 8.47
N VAL A 253 3.98 -2.06 8.78
CA VAL A 253 3.10 -2.56 9.83
C VAL A 253 1.72 -2.78 9.23
N MET A 254 1.11 -3.94 9.48
CA MET A 254 -0.20 -4.30 8.93
C MET A 254 -1.00 -5.18 9.88
N ARG A 255 -2.33 -5.19 9.75
CA ARG A 255 -3.16 -6.24 10.39
C ARG A 255 -2.83 -7.59 9.77
N ARG A 256 -2.80 -8.66 10.58
CA ARG A 256 -2.59 -10.03 10.07
C ARG A 256 -3.60 -10.41 8.98
N GLY A 257 -4.87 -10.03 9.16
CA GLY A 257 -5.90 -10.26 8.14
C GLY A 257 -5.61 -9.60 6.77
N THR A 258 -4.77 -8.56 6.72
CA THR A 258 -4.26 -8.01 5.45
C THR A 258 -3.38 -9.03 4.75
N TYR A 259 -2.43 -9.64 5.47
CA TYR A 259 -1.56 -10.68 4.95
C TYR A 259 -2.36 -11.90 4.51
N ASP A 260 -3.29 -12.37 5.35
CA ASP A 260 -4.13 -13.54 5.04
C ASP A 260 -4.97 -13.32 3.78
N ALA A 261 -5.46 -12.10 3.55
CA ALA A 261 -6.26 -11.76 2.36
C ALA A 261 -5.43 -11.66 1.07
N VAL A 262 -4.15 -11.30 1.15
CA VAL A 262 -3.25 -11.16 -0.02
C VAL A 262 -2.54 -12.48 -0.33
N GLY A 263 -2.26 -13.27 0.69
CA GLY A 263 -1.49 -14.51 0.62
C GLY A 263 0.01 -14.32 0.90
N PRO A 264 0.78 -15.41 0.87
CA PRO A 264 2.19 -15.42 1.23
C PRO A 264 3.09 -14.64 0.26
N PHE A 265 4.28 -14.28 0.72
CA PHE A 265 5.37 -13.79 -0.13
C PHE A 265 5.81 -14.91 -1.09
N ASP A 266 6.33 -14.52 -2.26
CA ASP A 266 6.88 -15.49 -3.19
C ASP A 266 8.15 -16.10 -2.61
N GLU A 267 8.20 -17.43 -2.57
CA GLU A 267 9.36 -18.21 -2.12
C GLU A 267 10.17 -18.55 -3.37
N VAL A 268 11.30 -17.87 -3.53
CA VAL A 268 12.21 -18.03 -4.67
C VAL A 268 13.62 -18.24 -4.17
N ASP A 269 14.38 -19.09 -4.85
CA ASP A 269 15.80 -19.27 -4.53
C ASP A 269 16.52 -17.91 -4.64
N PRO A 270 17.33 -17.50 -3.64
CA PRO A 270 18.11 -16.27 -3.69
C PRO A 270 18.92 -16.09 -4.99
N ALA A 271 19.35 -17.18 -5.61
CA ALA A 271 20.11 -17.18 -6.85
C ALA A 271 19.28 -16.75 -8.07
N GLU A 272 17.95 -16.88 -8.02
CA GLU A 272 17.04 -16.52 -9.13
C GLU A 272 16.60 -15.05 -9.10
N GLY A 273 16.95 -14.31 -8.04
CA GLY A 273 16.65 -12.90 -7.86
C GLY A 273 15.42 -12.63 -7.00
N GLU A 274 15.62 -11.85 -5.95
CA GLU A 274 14.62 -11.54 -4.93
C GLU A 274 13.99 -10.15 -5.17
N ALA A 275 12.66 -10.10 -5.14
CA ALA A 275 11.83 -8.89 -5.14
C ALA A 275 10.43 -9.25 -4.59
N GLU A 276 10.41 -10.17 -3.63
CA GLU A 276 9.20 -10.71 -3.02
C GLU A 276 8.34 -9.61 -2.40
N ASP A 277 8.97 -8.57 -1.86
CA ASP A 277 8.32 -7.41 -1.28
C ASP A 277 7.59 -6.58 -2.33
N LEU A 278 8.23 -6.25 -3.45
CA LEU A 278 7.61 -5.51 -4.54
C LEU A 278 6.49 -6.34 -5.19
N LYS A 279 6.71 -7.64 -5.43
CA LYS A 279 5.67 -8.54 -5.97
C LYS A 279 4.46 -8.61 -5.04
N TRP A 280 4.70 -8.77 -3.74
CA TRP A 280 3.64 -8.80 -2.73
C TRP A 280 2.92 -7.46 -2.66
N PHE A 281 3.64 -6.32 -2.68
CA PHE A 281 3.07 -4.98 -2.68
C PHE A 281 2.13 -4.75 -3.88
N GLN A 282 2.54 -5.16 -5.08
CA GLN A 282 1.69 -5.05 -6.28
C GLN A 282 0.44 -5.93 -6.18
N ARG A 283 0.56 -7.13 -5.59
CA ARG A 283 -0.58 -8.04 -5.33
C ARG A 283 -1.53 -7.45 -4.29
N TYR A 284 -0.99 -6.87 -3.22
CA TYR A 284 -1.73 -6.15 -2.21
C TYR A 284 -2.56 -5.00 -2.81
N LEU A 285 -1.95 -4.17 -3.65
CA LEU A 285 -2.66 -3.09 -4.33
C LEU A 285 -3.75 -3.60 -5.28
N ALA A 286 -3.56 -4.78 -5.89
CA ALA A 286 -4.56 -5.43 -6.73
C ALA A 286 -5.79 -5.89 -5.93
N VAL A 287 -5.56 -6.57 -4.79
CA VAL A 287 -6.62 -7.19 -3.97
C VAL A 287 -7.37 -6.17 -3.11
N LEU A 288 -6.63 -5.32 -2.41
CA LEU A 288 -7.19 -4.43 -1.39
C LEU A 288 -7.17 -2.96 -1.82
N GLY A 289 -6.19 -2.56 -2.63
CA GLY A 289 -6.07 -1.19 -3.13
C GLY A 289 -7.26 -0.73 -3.97
N ARG A 290 -7.88 -1.63 -4.75
CA ARG A 290 -9.09 -1.31 -5.54
C ARG A 290 -10.29 -0.91 -4.71
N ARG A 291 -10.47 -1.50 -3.52
CA ARG A 291 -11.63 -1.21 -2.67
C ARG A 291 -11.56 0.18 -2.06
N ARG A 292 -10.35 0.69 -1.82
CA ARG A 292 -10.09 1.98 -1.17
C ARG A 292 -8.86 2.67 -1.79
N PRO A 293 -8.96 3.14 -3.04
CA PRO A 293 -7.86 3.86 -3.69
C PRO A 293 -7.46 5.06 -2.84
N ARG A 294 -6.15 5.37 -2.81
CA ARG A 294 -5.54 6.45 -2.00
C ARG A 294 -5.62 6.27 -0.47
N ARG A 295 -6.31 5.25 0.03
CA ARG A 295 -6.48 4.94 1.47
C ARG A 295 -6.09 3.51 1.84
N CYS A 296 -5.32 2.84 1.00
CA CYS A 296 -4.80 1.50 1.29
C CYS A 296 -3.38 1.57 1.87
N VAL A 297 -2.57 2.52 1.44
CA VAL A 297 -1.19 2.71 1.91
C VAL A 297 -1.13 4.02 2.69
N ALA A 298 -0.42 4.06 3.81
CA ALA A 298 -0.09 5.31 4.49
C ALA A 298 1.33 5.27 5.07
N ARG A 299 1.83 6.44 5.49
CA ARG A 299 3.14 6.57 6.15
C ARG A 299 3.00 7.39 7.42
N VAL A 300 3.68 6.95 8.48
CA VAL A 300 3.86 7.74 9.71
C VAL A 300 5.29 8.26 9.80
N GLY A 301 5.47 9.51 10.20
CA GLY A 301 6.78 10.15 10.26
C GLY A 301 7.32 10.60 8.89
N GLY A 302 8.62 10.91 8.83
CA GLY A 302 9.29 11.45 7.63
C GLY A 302 10.73 11.85 7.92
N GLU A 303 11.32 12.72 7.09
CA GLU A 303 12.74 13.11 7.18
C GLU A 303 13.12 13.73 8.55
N GLY A 304 12.20 14.46 9.20
CA GLY A 304 12.41 15.05 10.53
C GLY A 304 11.88 14.21 11.71
N ASP A 305 11.24 13.07 11.43
CA ASP A 305 10.67 12.16 12.44
C ASP A 305 10.82 10.71 11.93
N PRO A 306 12.07 10.21 11.78
CA PRO A 306 12.29 8.84 11.33
C PRO A 306 11.88 7.85 12.43
N LEU A 307 11.39 6.68 12.03
CA LEU A 307 11.03 5.59 12.93
C LEU A 307 11.85 4.30 12.66
N LEU A 308 12.71 4.33 11.65
CA LEU A 308 13.60 3.22 11.28
C LEU A 308 14.97 3.76 10.83
N ILE A 309 16.03 3.05 11.18
CA ILE A 309 17.34 3.15 10.54
C ILE A 309 17.47 1.97 9.60
N TYR A 310 17.50 2.26 8.29
CA TYR A 310 17.71 1.28 7.24
C TYR A 310 19.21 1.11 6.95
N ARG A 311 19.76 -0.08 7.13
CA ARG A 311 21.16 -0.35 6.82
C ARG A 311 21.31 -0.69 5.33
N PHE A 312 22.23 0.00 4.68
CA PHE A 312 22.53 -0.22 3.27
C PHE A 312 23.97 -0.67 3.09
N SER A 313 24.15 -1.73 2.31
CA SER A 313 25.46 -2.18 1.84
C SER A 313 25.39 -2.59 0.38
N SER A 314 26.55 -2.78 -0.26
CA SER A 314 26.63 -3.37 -1.61
C SER A 314 26.15 -4.82 -1.66
N ASN A 315 25.96 -5.47 -0.51
CA ASN A 315 25.46 -6.83 -0.42
C ASN A 315 23.95 -6.89 -0.19
N SER A 316 23.28 -5.76 0.09
CA SER A 316 21.83 -5.71 0.32
C SER A 316 21.05 -6.24 -0.90
N GLY A 317 19.92 -6.93 -0.65
CA GLY A 317 19.07 -7.46 -1.73
C GLY A 317 18.60 -6.39 -2.71
N SER A 318 18.34 -5.18 -2.19
CA SER A 318 18.00 -3.98 -2.98
C SER A 318 19.08 -3.55 -3.98
N TRP A 319 20.34 -3.96 -3.78
CA TRP A 319 21.44 -3.74 -4.72
C TRP A 319 21.57 -4.86 -5.77
N ARG A 320 21.24 -6.10 -5.39
CA ARG A 320 21.35 -7.29 -6.27
C ARG A 320 20.26 -7.30 -7.35
N SER A 321 19.08 -6.75 -7.04
CA SER A 321 17.94 -6.74 -7.95
C SER A 321 18.16 -5.79 -9.14
N SER A 322 18.14 -6.34 -10.36
CA SER A 322 18.39 -5.53 -11.56
C SER A 322 17.23 -4.57 -11.85
N ARG A 323 17.53 -3.35 -12.29
CA ARG A 323 16.50 -2.36 -12.72
C ARG A 323 15.56 -2.93 -13.80
N ARG A 324 16.07 -3.80 -14.67
CA ARG A 324 15.26 -4.46 -15.71
C ARG A 324 14.23 -5.40 -15.10
N PHE A 325 14.64 -6.20 -14.11
CA PHE A 325 13.76 -7.13 -13.40
C PHE A 325 12.69 -6.39 -12.58
N LEU A 326 13.07 -5.34 -11.85
CA LEU A 326 12.11 -4.52 -11.10
C LEU A 326 11.10 -3.82 -12.03
N LEU A 327 11.56 -3.31 -13.18
CA LEU A 327 10.68 -2.76 -14.20
C LEU A 327 9.71 -3.82 -14.74
N GLU A 328 10.16 -5.06 -14.97
CA GLU A 328 9.30 -6.15 -15.43
C GLU A 328 8.14 -6.42 -14.47
N ILE A 329 8.41 -6.45 -13.16
CA ILE A 329 7.39 -6.63 -12.12
C ILE A 329 6.36 -5.49 -12.18
N ARG A 330 6.83 -4.25 -12.28
CA ARG A 330 5.96 -3.05 -12.36
C ARG A 330 5.13 -3.01 -13.65
N VAL A 331 5.71 -3.41 -14.79
CA VAL A 331 5.01 -3.50 -16.08
C VAL A 331 3.94 -4.59 -16.04
N LYS A 332 4.24 -5.80 -15.53
CA LYS A 332 3.24 -6.86 -15.36
C LYS A 332 2.08 -6.42 -14.47
N ALA A 333 2.37 -5.72 -13.38
CA ALA A 333 1.33 -5.15 -12.52
C ALA A 333 0.47 -4.10 -13.24
N PHE A 334 1.09 -3.26 -14.08
CA PHE A 334 0.39 -2.26 -14.87
C PHE A 334 -0.50 -2.88 -15.94
N GLU A 335 0.00 -3.88 -16.68
CA GLU A 335 -0.79 -4.63 -17.64
C GLU A 335 -2.05 -5.18 -16.98
N ARG A 336 -1.90 -5.92 -15.88
CA ARG A 336 -3.02 -6.55 -15.17
C ARG A 336 -4.01 -5.54 -14.59
N ARG A 337 -3.54 -4.40 -14.07
CA ARG A 337 -4.40 -3.48 -13.30
C ARG A 337 -4.97 -2.34 -14.12
N ILE A 338 -4.32 -1.99 -15.23
CA ILE A 338 -4.65 -0.82 -16.05
C ILE A 338 -5.07 -1.22 -17.47
N LEU A 339 -4.37 -2.17 -18.10
CA LEU A 339 -4.62 -2.51 -19.52
C LEU A 339 -5.56 -3.71 -19.71
N ASP A 340 -5.59 -4.62 -18.75
CA ASP A 340 -6.45 -5.80 -18.75
C ASP A 340 -7.90 -5.40 -18.48
N GLU A 341 -8.75 -5.63 -19.48
CA GLU A 341 -10.14 -5.20 -19.52
C GLU A 341 -11.03 -6.09 -18.66
N GLU A 342 -10.66 -7.35 -18.45
CA GLU A 342 -11.40 -8.27 -17.58
C GLU A 342 -11.18 -7.88 -16.12
N GLU A 343 -9.94 -7.56 -15.77
CA GLU A 343 -9.56 -7.12 -14.43
C GLU A 343 -9.97 -5.66 -14.16
N ASN A 344 -10.01 -4.78 -15.17
CA ASN A 344 -10.41 -3.39 -15.01
C ASN A 344 -11.29 -2.86 -16.17
N PRO A 345 -12.59 -3.22 -16.20
CA PRO A 345 -13.50 -2.82 -17.27
C PRO A 345 -13.65 -1.29 -17.40
N ALA A 346 -13.53 -0.55 -16.29
CA ALA A 346 -13.63 0.91 -16.29
C ALA A 346 -12.51 1.59 -17.10
N HIS A 347 -11.39 0.90 -17.33
CA HIS A 347 -10.25 1.43 -18.08
C HIS A 347 -10.26 1.00 -19.55
N ALA A 348 -11.14 0.07 -19.95
CA ALA A 348 -11.08 -0.58 -21.26
C ALA A 348 -11.14 0.40 -22.44
N GLU A 349 -12.05 1.38 -22.38
CA GLU A 349 -12.17 2.38 -23.46
C GLU A 349 -10.94 3.31 -23.50
N ARG A 350 -10.58 3.90 -22.36
CA ARG A 350 -9.50 4.89 -22.24
C ARG A 350 -8.13 4.30 -22.57
N TRP A 351 -7.89 3.06 -22.16
CA TRP A 351 -6.60 2.36 -22.29
C TRP A 351 -6.56 1.36 -23.45
N ARG A 352 -7.61 1.34 -24.29
CA ARG A 352 -7.62 0.57 -25.55
C ARG A 352 -6.41 0.91 -26.41
N ARG A 353 -6.02 2.19 -26.42
CA ARG A 353 -4.78 2.71 -26.99
C ARG A 353 -4.14 3.68 -26.00
N PHE A 354 -2.81 3.73 -26.02
CA PHE A 354 -2.08 4.64 -25.12
C PHE A 354 -0.76 5.12 -25.73
N ALA A 355 -0.24 6.22 -25.20
CA ALA A 355 1.05 6.79 -25.56
C ALA A 355 2.09 6.56 -24.47
N ILE A 356 3.35 6.46 -24.87
CA ILE A 356 4.50 6.41 -23.94
C ILE A 356 5.22 7.75 -24.03
N TRP A 357 5.20 8.55 -22.96
CA TRP A 357 5.98 9.77 -22.88
C TRP A 357 7.43 9.46 -22.54
N GLY A 358 8.32 9.74 -23.49
CA GLY A 358 9.76 9.53 -23.40
C GLY A 358 10.25 8.45 -24.37
N SER A 359 10.76 8.86 -25.54
CA SER A 359 11.41 7.93 -26.49
C SER A 359 12.88 7.60 -26.12
N GLY A 360 13.27 7.86 -24.88
CA GLY A 360 14.58 7.59 -24.32
C GLY A 360 14.77 6.14 -23.88
N ARG A 361 15.78 5.89 -23.04
CA ARG A 361 16.08 4.56 -22.51
C ARG A 361 14.89 3.94 -21.79
N ASP A 362 14.26 4.69 -20.89
CA ASP A 362 13.24 4.13 -19.99
C ASP A 362 11.92 3.83 -20.71
N GLY A 363 11.43 4.71 -21.58
CA GLY A 363 10.23 4.42 -22.39
C GLY A 363 10.43 3.29 -23.40
N LYS A 364 11.64 3.14 -23.97
CA LYS A 364 12.00 1.98 -24.79
C LYS A 364 12.05 0.69 -23.99
N ASN A 365 12.57 0.74 -22.77
CA ASN A 365 12.59 -0.40 -21.85
C ASN A 365 11.17 -0.79 -21.42
N PHE A 366 10.33 0.18 -21.05
CA PHE A 366 8.92 -0.04 -20.75
C PHE A 366 8.21 -0.73 -21.92
N TYR A 367 8.33 -0.17 -23.13
CA TYR A 367 7.75 -0.78 -24.34
C TYR A 367 8.22 -2.22 -24.55
N SER A 368 9.51 -2.48 -24.33
CA SER A 368 10.09 -3.79 -24.57
C SER A 368 9.71 -4.85 -23.53
N GLN A 369 9.22 -4.43 -22.35
CA GLN A 369 8.72 -5.33 -21.30
C GLN A 369 7.23 -5.66 -21.45
N LEU A 370 6.50 -4.93 -22.31
CA LEU A 370 5.09 -5.22 -22.57
C LEU A 370 4.90 -6.55 -23.31
N ARG A 371 3.89 -7.32 -22.91
CA ARG A 371 3.39 -8.49 -23.65
C ARG A 371 2.98 -8.08 -25.07
N PRO A 372 3.13 -8.98 -26.06
CA PRO A 372 2.80 -8.69 -27.46
C PRO A 372 1.43 -8.06 -27.64
N GLU A 373 0.41 -8.57 -26.94
CA GLU A 373 -0.98 -8.09 -26.98
C GLU A 373 -1.13 -6.60 -26.64
N TYR A 374 -0.39 -6.08 -25.66
CA TYR A 374 -0.44 -4.67 -25.28
C TYR A 374 0.52 -3.80 -26.07
N ARG A 375 1.62 -4.36 -26.61
CA ARG A 375 2.51 -3.62 -27.51
C ARG A 375 1.76 -3.08 -28.72
N HIS A 376 0.74 -3.78 -29.21
CA HIS A 376 -0.12 -3.31 -30.31
C HIS A 376 -0.97 -2.08 -29.95
N ARG A 377 -1.28 -1.89 -28.66
CA ARG A 377 -2.08 -0.76 -28.17
C ARG A 377 -1.29 0.54 -28.06
N VAL A 378 0.04 0.48 -28.11
CA VAL A 378 0.90 1.67 -28.12
C VAL A 378 0.70 2.43 -29.45
N ALA A 379 0.12 3.61 -29.34
CA ALA A 379 -0.20 4.50 -30.45
C ALA A 379 1.03 5.28 -30.94
N CYS A 380 1.75 5.90 -30.00
CA CYS A 380 2.92 6.72 -30.29
C CYS A 380 3.87 6.77 -29.07
N MET A 381 5.07 7.28 -29.31
CA MET A 381 5.94 7.80 -28.25
C MET A 381 5.91 9.32 -28.29
N ILE A 382 5.82 9.96 -27.13
CA ILE A 382 5.87 11.43 -27.00
C ILE A 382 7.30 11.85 -26.67
N ASP A 383 7.83 12.85 -27.36
CA ASP A 383 9.12 13.48 -27.04
C ASP A 383 9.08 14.96 -27.41
N ILE A 384 9.87 15.78 -26.70
CA ILE A 384 9.98 17.22 -26.97
C ILE A 384 11.24 17.57 -27.75
N ASN A 385 12.18 16.63 -27.90
CA ASN A 385 13.40 16.89 -28.65
C ASN A 385 13.09 16.96 -30.16
N PRO A 386 13.30 18.12 -30.83
CA PRO A 386 12.97 18.29 -32.24
C PRO A 386 13.77 17.36 -33.17
N LYS A 387 14.92 16.83 -32.72
CA LYS A 387 15.69 15.84 -33.49
C LYS A 387 15.04 14.45 -33.52
N LYS A 388 14.10 14.18 -32.62
CA LYS A 388 13.41 12.90 -32.49
C LYS A 388 11.98 12.96 -32.99
N VAL A 389 11.29 14.08 -32.77
CA VAL A 389 9.92 14.30 -33.27
C VAL A 389 9.89 14.14 -34.79
N GLY A 390 8.85 13.46 -35.30
CA GLY A 390 8.69 13.14 -36.73
C GLY A 390 9.44 11.88 -37.18
N THR A 391 10.21 11.23 -36.29
CA THR A 391 10.86 9.94 -36.59
C THR A 391 10.02 8.76 -36.08
N VAL A 392 10.52 7.53 -36.27
CA VAL A 392 9.87 6.31 -35.76
C VAL A 392 10.81 5.52 -34.86
N TYR A 393 10.28 4.97 -33.78
CA TYR A 393 10.94 3.95 -32.99
C TYR A 393 10.65 2.56 -33.57
N VAL A 394 11.71 1.75 -33.70
CA VAL A 394 11.66 0.35 -34.12
C VAL A 394 12.54 -0.48 -33.20
N ASN A 395 12.04 -1.63 -32.76
CA ASN A 395 12.83 -2.63 -32.06
C ASN A 395 12.78 -3.96 -32.81
N GLY A 396 13.80 -4.23 -33.62
CA GLY A 396 13.88 -5.45 -34.44
C GLY A 396 14.08 -6.75 -33.65
N LYS A 397 14.23 -6.69 -32.32
CA LYS A 397 14.32 -7.89 -31.46
C LYS A 397 12.96 -8.36 -30.96
N LEU A 398 11.90 -7.58 -31.19
CA LEU A 398 10.56 -7.84 -30.70
C LEU A 398 9.65 -8.23 -31.85
N GLU A 399 8.93 -9.34 -31.68
CA GLU A 399 7.93 -9.78 -32.65
C GLU A 399 6.49 -9.46 -32.16
N PRO A 400 5.60 -8.99 -33.05
CA PRO A 400 5.90 -8.50 -34.39
C PRO A 400 6.65 -7.16 -34.34
N VAL A 401 7.58 -6.96 -35.29
CA VAL A 401 8.29 -5.67 -35.42
C VAL A 401 7.32 -4.56 -35.81
N ARG A 402 7.25 -3.49 -35.00
CA ARG A 402 6.40 -2.32 -35.24
C ARG A 402 7.24 -1.05 -35.44
N LYS A 403 6.71 -0.14 -36.28
CA LYS A 403 7.15 1.25 -36.37
C LYS A 403 6.22 2.10 -35.51
N ILE A 404 6.73 2.71 -34.45
CA ILE A 404 5.95 3.55 -33.54
C ILE A 404 6.33 5.01 -33.81
N PRO A 405 5.39 5.88 -34.19
CA PRO A 405 5.69 7.29 -34.45
C PRO A 405 6.15 7.99 -33.16
N ILE A 406 7.15 8.86 -33.29
CA ILE A 406 7.58 9.76 -32.23
C ILE A 406 7.01 11.15 -32.54
N VAL A 407 6.11 11.63 -31.68
CA VAL A 407 5.35 12.87 -31.89
C VAL A 407 5.64 13.88 -30.80
N HIS A 408 5.40 15.15 -31.09
CA HIS A 408 5.37 16.18 -30.04
C HIS A 408 4.07 16.03 -29.23
N PHE A 409 4.08 16.39 -27.94
CA PHE A 409 2.89 16.21 -27.09
C PHE A 409 1.68 17.04 -27.58
N ARG A 410 1.94 18.17 -28.24
CA ARG A 410 0.91 19.03 -28.86
C ARG A 410 0.24 18.41 -30.09
N ASP A 411 0.89 17.42 -30.70
CA ASP A 411 0.38 16.73 -31.88
C ASP A 411 -0.41 15.46 -31.50
N VAL A 412 -0.54 15.18 -30.19
CA VAL A 412 -1.42 14.12 -29.71
C VAL A 412 -2.85 14.60 -29.84
N ASP A 413 -3.63 13.92 -30.67
CA ASP A 413 -5.03 14.24 -30.89
C ASP A 413 -5.82 14.13 -29.56
N PRO A 414 -6.39 15.24 -29.05
CA PRO A 414 -7.17 15.20 -27.82
C PRO A 414 -8.44 14.32 -27.95
N GLU A 415 -8.98 14.15 -29.16
CA GLU A 415 -10.16 13.32 -29.41
C GLU A 415 -9.86 11.82 -29.33
N GLU A 416 -8.61 11.39 -29.55
CA GLU A 416 -8.21 9.99 -29.33
C GLU A 416 -8.26 9.58 -27.85
N LYS A 417 -8.31 10.54 -26.92
CA LYS A 417 -8.40 10.32 -25.47
C LYS A 417 -7.40 9.26 -24.98
N LEU A 418 -6.16 9.30 -25.47
CA LEU A 418 -5.15 8.30 -25.12
C LEU A 418 -4.87 8.29 -23.61
N GLY A 419 -4.71 7.09 -23.04
CA GLY A 419 -3.95 6.92 -21.81
C GLY A 419 -2.48 7.30 -22.04
N VAL A 420 -1.80 7.82 -21.02
CA VAL A 420 -0.38 8.20 -21.13
C VAL A 420 0.44 7.55 -20.02
N VAL A 421 1.53 6.88 -20.41
CA VAL A 421 2.53 6.38 -19.46
C VAL A 421 3.77 7.27 -19.54
N VAL A 422 4.11 7.93 -18.45
CA VAL A 422 5.27 8.82 -18.37
C VAL A 422 6.51 8.05 -17.92
N CYS A 423 7.46 7.90 -18.84
CA CYS A 423 8.74 7.24 -18.62
C CYS A 423 9.91 8.25 -18.67
N VAL A 424 9.67 9.47 -18.21
CA VAL A 424 10.68 10.53 -18.06
C VAL A 424 10.69 10.96 -16.60
N ALA A 425 11.88 11.06 -16.01
CA ALA A 425 12.04 11.47 -14.62
C ALA A 425 11.49 12.88 -14.37
N ARG A 426 10.71 13.04 -13.31
CA ARG A 426 10.37 14.36 -12.75
C ARG A 426 11.64 15.06 -12.27
N ARG A 427 11.81 16.34 -12.60
CA ARG A 427 12.93 17.14 -12.07
C ARG A 427 12.64 17.49 -10.60
N SER A 428 13.68 17.44 -9.76
CA SER A 428 13.53 17.88 -8.37
C SER A 428 13.18 19.37 -8.30
N PRO A 429 12.49 19.86 -7.26
CA PRO A 429 12.20 21.28 -7.10
C PRO A 429 13.45 22.20 -7.16
N ALA A 430 14.61 21.70 -6.71
CA ALA A 430 15.88 22.41 -6.81
C ALA A 430 16.37 22.51 -8.27
N ASP A 431 16.22 21.43 -9.04
CA ASP A 431 16.57 21.40 -10.47
C ASP A 431 15.59 22.23 -11.31
N ARG A 432 14.32 22.36 -10.88
CA ARG A 432 13.31 23.22 -11.51
C ARG A 432 13.73 24.69 -11.48
N LYS A 433 14.39 25.16 -10.42
CA LYS A 433 14.81 26.57 -10.31
C LYS A 433 15.92 26.93 -11.32
N GLY A 434 16.93 26.07 -11.45
CA GLY A 434 17.99 26.23 -12.46
C GLY A 434 17.56 25.88 -13.89
N ALA A 435 16.49 25.09 -14.05
CA ALA A 435 15.86 24.84 -15.35
C ALA A 435 14.99 26.02 -15.80
N ALA A 436 14.19 26.62 -14.92
CA ALA A 436 13.34 27.78 -15.23
C ALA A 436 14.17 28.98 -15.74
N GLU A 437 15.35 29.22 -15.17
CA GLU A 437 16.29 30.23 -15.67
C GLU A 437 16.80 29.93 -17.09
N ARG A 438 16.99 28.65 -17.44
CA ARG A 438 17.41 28.23 -18.80
C ARG A 438 16.25 28.18 -19.80
N ALA A 439 15.06 27.78 -19.35
CA ALA A 439 13.83 27.69 -20.12
C ALA A 439 13.35 29.06 -20.63
N SER A 440 13.60 30.12 -19.85
CA SER A 440 13.32 31.51 -20.24
C SER A 440 14.01 31.96 -21.54
N LYS A 441 15.04 31.23 -21.99
CA LYS A 441 15.81 31.53 -23.21
C LYS A 441 15.46 30.64 -24.41
N GLN A 442 14.69 29.56 -24.25
CA GLN A 442 14.52 28.55 -25.32
C GLN A 442 13.07 28.13 -25.63
N GLY A 443 12.08 28.55 -24.83
CA GLY A 443 10.65 28.26 -25.04
C GLY A 443 10.29 26.80 -24.76
N ASP A 444 9.14 26.51 -24.11
CA ASP A 444 8.47 25.20 -23.88
C ASP A 444 9.25 23.92 -23.44
N PHE A 445 10.58 23.92 -23.39
CA PHE A 445 11.36 22.68 -23.42
C PHE A 445 11.64 22.02 -22.07
N ASP A 446 11.19 22.57 -20.93
CA ASP A 446 11.84 22.19 -19.66
C ASP A 446 10.93 21.87 -18.46
N ASP A 447 9.61 21.94 -18.60
CA ASP A 447 8.66 21.60 -17.53
C ASP A 447 7.75 20.44 -17.94
N LEU A 448 8.16 19.21 -17.57
CA LEU A 448 7.40 17.99 -17.83
C LEU A 448 6.02 18.06 -17.19
N GLU A 449 5.93 18.58 -15.97
CA GLU A 449 4.71 18.66 -15.20
C GLU A 449 3.70 19.61 -15.85
N ALA A 450 4.14 20.80 -16.28
CA ALA A 450 3.29 21.73 -17.02
C ALA A 450 2.82 21.13 -18.36
N ASN A 451 3.71 20.45 -19.07
CA ASN A 451 3.38 19.81 -20.36
C ASN A 451 2.36 18.68 -20.19
N VAL A 452 2.52 17.81 -19.18
CA VAL A 452 1.54 16.75 -18.87
C VAL A 452 0.20 17.36 -18.44
N ALA A 453 0.22 18.41 -17.60
CA ALA A 453 -1.01 19.09 -17.17
C ALA A 453 -1.77 19.72 -18.34
N SER A 454 -1.06 20.22 -19.36
CA SER A 454 -1.68 20.82 -20.56
C SER A 454 -2.51 19.83 -21.39
N LEU A 455 -2.28 18.51 -21.23
CA LEU A 455 -3.07 17.48 -21.90
C LEU A 455 -4.42 17.18 -21.23
N GLY A 456 -4.74 17.84 -20.11
CA GLY A 456 -6.00 17.62 -19.38
C GLY A 456 -6.13 16.20 -18.81
N LEU A 457 -5.00 15.53 -18.57
CA LEU A 457 -4.96 14.16 -18.04
C LEU A 457 -5.15 14.16 -16.52
N VAL A 458 -5.77 13.08 -16.03
CA VAL A 458 -6.04 12.84 -14.61
C VAL A 458 -5.11 11.75 -14.09
N GLU A 459 -4.25 12.09 -13.12
CA GLU A 459 -3.31 11.13 -12.53
C GLU A 459 -4.05 9.96 -11.88
N GLY A 460 -3.58 8.74 -12.17
CA GLY A 460 -4.19 7.51 -11.67
C GLY A 460 -5.40 7.02 -12.48
N GLU A 461 -5.86 7.80 -13.47
CA GLU A 461 -6.96 7.43 -14.36
C GLU A 461 -6.51 7.38 -15.82
N SER A 462 -5.98 8.49 -16.33
CA SER A 462 -5.54 8.64 -17.72
C SER A 462 -4.05 8.91 -17.87
N VAL A 463 -3.32 9.11 -16.77
CA VAL A 463 -1.86 9.19 -16.77
C VAL A 463 -1.23 8.45 -15.58
N TRP A 464 -0.13 7.73 -15.85
CA TRP A 464 0.68 7.02 -14.84
C TRP A 464 2.18 7.27 -15.03
N PHE A 465 2.95 7.25 -13.94
CA PHE A 465 4.39 7.53 -13.95
C PHE A 465 5.21 6.27 -13.62
N PHE A 466 6.35 6.10 -14.31
CA PHE A 466 7.22 4.92 -14.18
C PHE A 466 8.68 5.24 -13.80
N VAL A 467 9.08 6.52 -13.81
CA VAL A 467 10.47 6.99 -13.61
C VAL A 467 10.53 8.16 -12.64
#